data_AF-A0A1J3CP62-F1
#
_entry.id   AF-A0A1J3CP62-F1
#
_cell.length_a   1.000
_cell.length_b   1.000
_cell.length_c   1.000
_cell.angle_alpha   90.00
_cell.angle_beta   90.00
_cell.angle_gamma   90.00
#
_symmetry.space_group_name_H-M   'P 1'
#
loop_
_entity.id
_entity.type
_entity.pdbx_description
1 polymer ?
#
loop_
_entity_poly.entity_id
_entity_poly.type
_entity_poly.pdbx_seq_one_letter_code
_entity_poly.pdbx_strand_id
1 'polypeptide(L)'
;LELRSLQSQFMSNHHQKIYTQEAIQLSAKLLEISPEAYTAWNYRKLAVDDNLSRIDESDPSLVNSILEEELEVVKNALRQNPKSYGAWYHRKWVLSKGHSSLEKELELLSEKQKLDRN
;
A
#
# COMPACT_ATOMS: atom_id res chain seq x y z
N LEU A 1 -22.53 5.66 11.64
CA LEU A 1 -23.12 4.33 11.37
C LEU A 1 -22.37 3.58 10.27
N GLU A 2 -21.88 4.28 9.23
CA GLU A 2 -21.18 3.65 8.10
C GLU A 2 -19.82 3.03 8.44
N LEU A 3 -18.98 3.65 9.28
CA LEU A 3 -17.65 3.13 9.62
C LEU A 3 -17.68 1.74 10.28
N ARG A 4 -18.66 1.48 11.17
CA ARG A 4 -18.79 0.17 11.84
C ARG A 4 -19.18 -0.93 10.85
N SER A 5 -20.08 -0.61 9.91
CA SER A 5 -20.45 -1.53 8.83
C SER A 5 -19.26 -1.84 7.94
N LEU A 6 -18.50 -0.81 7.56
CA LEU A 6 -17.29 -0.94 6.75
C LEU A 6 -16.23 -1.81 7.45
N GLN A 7 -15.98 -1.57 8.74
CA GLN A 7 -15.07 -2.40 9.54
C GLN A 7 -15.53 -3.85 9.63
N SER A 8 -16.83 -4.09 9.83
CA SER A 8 -17.38 -5.45 9.89
C SER A 8 -17.19 -6.21 8.56
N GLN A 9 -17.46 -5.55 7.43
CA GLN A 9 -17.27 -6.13 6.10
C GLN A 9 -15.79 -6.40 5.82
N PHE A 10 -14.92 -5.44 6.14
CA PHE A 10 -13.47 -5.61 6.06
C PHE A 10 -12.99 -6.83 6.86
N MET A 11 -13.44 -6.96 8.11
CA MET A 11 -13.03 -8.07 8.97
C MET A 11 -13.51 -9.41 8.43
N SER A 12 -14.73 -9.49 7.86
CA SER A 12 -15.21 -10.70 7.19
C SER A 12 -14.31 -11.10 6.02
N ASN A 13 -14.02 -10.14 5.12
CA ASN A 13 -13.16 -10.37 3.96
C ASN A 13 -11.75 -10.80 4.38
N HIS A 14 -11.18 -10.17 5.41
CA HIS A 14 -9.87 -10.52 5.96
C HIS A 14 -9.83 -11.95 6.49
N HIS A 15 -10.82 -12.37 7.30
CA HIS A 15 -10.88 -13.74 7.83
C HIS A 15 -11.07 -14.80 6.74
N GLN A 16 -11.83 -14.47 5.70
CA GLN A 16 -12.09 -15.36 4.57
C GLN A 16 -11.01 -15.30 3.49
N LYS A 17 -9.98 -14.46 3.66
CA LYS A 17 -8.91 -14.21 2.66
C LYS A 17 -9.46 -13.88 1.27
N ILE A 18 -10.53 -13.08 1.24
CA ILE A 18 -11.12 -12.60 -0.01
C ILE A 18 -10.29 -11.40 -0.48
N TYR A 19 -9.67 -11.48 -1.65
CA TYR A 19 -8.84 -10.43 -2.24
C TYR A 19 -9.41 -9.90 -3.57
N THR A 20 -10.73 -9.86 -3.70
CA THR A 20 -11.37 -9.28 -4.89
C THR A 20 -11.14 -7.77 -4.97
N GLN A 21 -11.30 -7.18 -6.15
CA GLN A 21 -11.14 -5.74 -6.33
C GLN A 21 -12.04 -4.94 -5.39
N GLU A 22 -13.27 -5.40 -5.16
CA GLU A 22 -14.23 -4.74 -4.26
C GLU A 22 -13.72 -4.77 -2.81
N ALA A 23 -13.15 -5.90 -2.36
CA ALA A 23 -12.62 -6.04 -1.02
C ALA A 23 -11.37 -5.18 -0.79
N ILE A 24 -10.51 -5.07 -1.81
CA ILE A 24 -9.35 -4.17 -1.82
C ILE A 24 -9.81 -2.70 -1.78
N GLN A 25 -10.78 -2.30 -2.60
CA GLN A 25 -11.32 -0.94 -2.58
C GLN A 25 -11.99 -0.60 -1.24
N LEU A 26 -12.68 -1.57 -0.62
CA LEU A 26 -13.26 -1.39 0.71
C LEU A 26 -12.17 -1.08 1.76
N SER A 27 -11.02 -1.78 1.68
CA SER A 27 -9.89 -1.48 2.57
C SER A 27 -9.26 -0.10 2.31
N ALA A 28 -9.26 0.40 1.06
CA ALA A 28 -8.78 1.74 0.74
C ALA A 28 -9.65 2.82 1.40
N LYS A 29 -10.98 2.69 1.30
CA LYS A 29 -11.94 3.59 1.98
C LYS A 29 -11.76 3.57 3.50
N LEU A 30 -11.48 2.39 4.07
CA LEU A 30 -11.20 2.28 5.50
C LEU A 30 -9.93 3.05 5.90
N LEU A 31 -8.88 2.99 5.08
CA LEU A 31 -7.61 3.67 5.31
C LEU A 31 -7.67 5.17 5.08
N GLU A 32 -8.56 5.65 4.22
CA GLU A 32 -8.86 7.09 4.10
C GLU A 32 -9.47 7.65 5.38
N ILE A 33 -10.30 6.87 6.07
CA ILE A 33 -10.93 7.28 7.34
C ILE A 33 -9.98 7.04 8.53
N SER A 34 -9.21 5.95 8.49
CA SER A 34 -8.32 5.54 9.57
C SER A 34 -6.95 5.06 9.04
N PRO A 35 -6.03 5.99 8.74
CA PRO A 35 -4.68 5.67 8.27
C PRO A 35 -3.85 4.83 9.25
N GLU A 36 -4.21 4.83 10.54
CA GLU A 36 -3.52 4.04 11.58
C GLU A 36 -4.00 2.58 11.68
N ALA A 37 -4.92 2.15 10.80
CA ALA A 37 -5.41 0.78 10.81
C ALA A 37 -4.37 -0.21 10.28
N TYR A 38 -3.46 -0.65 11.13
CA TYR A 38 -2.40 -1.62 10.81
C TYR A 38 -2.92 -2.92 10.17
N THR A 39 -4.06 -3.43 10.65
CA THR A 39 -4.70 -4.63 10.08
C THR A 39 -5.10 -4.41 8.62
N ALA A 40 -5.56 -3.21 8.26
CA ALA A 40 -5.92 -2.88 6.88
C ALA A 40 -4.69 -2.81 5.98
N TRP A 41 -3.60 -2.19 6.44
CA TRP A 41 -2.33 -2.20 5.70
C TRP A 41 -1.78 -3.63 5.51
N ASN A 42 -1.83 -4.47 6.55
CA ASN A 42 -1.40 -5.86 6.45
C ASN A 42 -2.27 -6.67 5.49
N TYR A 43 -3.59 -6.49 5.53
CA TYR A 43 -4.50 -7.10 4.58
C TYR A 43 -4.16 -6.72 3.13
N ARG A 44 -3.88 -5.44 2.87
CA ARG A 44 -3.48 -4.98 1.53
C ARG A 44 -2.19 -5.63 1.05
N LYS A 45 -1.19 -5.79 1.92
CA LYS A 45 0.05 -6.51 1.57
C LYS A 45 -0.22 -7.95 1.12
N LEU A 46 -1.09 -8.65 1.85
CA LEU A 46 -1.51 -10.01 1.48
C LEU A 46 -2.25 -10.03 0.14
N ALA A 47 -3.14 -9.06 -0.09
CA ALA A 47 -3.87 -8.95 -1.35
C ALA A 47 -2.94 -8.69 -2.54
N VAL A 48 -1.95 -7.80 -2.38
CA VAL A 48 -0.93 -7.53 -3.38
C VAL A 48 -0.08 -8.78 -3.64
N ASP A 49 0.39 -9.47 -2.60
CA ASP A 49 1.18 -10.70 -2.78
C ASP A 49 0.37 -11.81 -3.48
N ASP A 50 -0.92 -11.99 -3.15
CA ASP A 50 -1.81 -12.94 -3.84
C ASP A 50 -2.02 -12.55 -5.31
N ASN A 51 -2.30 -11.27 -5.60
CA ASN A 51 -2.48 -10.79 -6.97
C ASN A 51 -1.20 -10.93 -7.81
N LEU A 52 -0.03 -10.60 -7.24
CA LEU A 52 1.26 -10.75 -7.91
C LEU A 52 1.59 -12.23 -8.16
N SER A 53 1.24 -13.15 -7.26
CA SER A 53 1.46 -14.59 -7.45
C SER A 53 0.64 -15.19 -8.60
N ARG A 54 -0.41 -14.50 -9.04
CA ARG A 54 -1.30 -14.91 -10.13
C ARG A 54 -0.92 -14.29 -11.48
N ILE A 55 -0.03 -13.31 -11.48
CA ILE A 55 0.48 -12.68 -12.70
C ILE A 55 1.62 -13.53 -13.24
N ASP A 56 1.58 -13.80 -14.55
CA ASP A 56 2.68 -14.45 -15.24
C ASP A 56 3.87 -13.47 -15.37
N GLU A 57 5.10 -13.98 -15.22
CA GLU A 57 6.33 -13.16 -15.26
C GLU A 57 6.53 -12.44 -16.60
N SER A 58 5.74 -12.81 -17.62
CA SER A 58 5.74 -12.21 -18.95
C SER A 58 5.07 -10.84 -19.04
N ASP A 59 4.33 -10.39 -18.00
CA ASP A 59 3.66 -9.07 -18.00
C ASP A 59 4.08 -8.15 -16.83
N PRO A 60 5.24 -7.49 -16.94
CA PRO A 60 5.68 -6.47 -15.99
C PRO A 60 4.74 -5.25 -15.88
N SER A 61 3.87 -5.02 -16.86
CA SER A 61 2.99 -3.85 -16.86
C SER A 61 1.87 -3.98 -15.84
N LEU A 62 1.34 -5.19 -15.65
CA LEU A 62 0.34 -5.49 -14.62
C LEU A 62 0.91 -5.33 -13.20
N VAL A 63 2.16 -5.75 -13.00
CA VAL A 63 2.87 -5.55 -11.73
C VAL A 63 2.97 -4.06 -11.39
N ASN A 64 3.42 -3.24 -12.36
CA ASN A 64 3.53 -1.79 -12.16
C ASN A 64 2.17 -1.15 -11.86
N SER A 65 1.12 -1.55 -12.58
CA SER A 65 -0.25 -1.06 -12.37
C SER A 65 -0.74 -1.30 -10.92
N ILE A 66 -0.52 -2.50 -10.38
CA ILE A 66 -0.89 -2.84 -8.99
C ILE A 66 -0.10 -1.97 -7.99
N LEU A 67 1.22 -1.82 -8.21
CA LEU A 67 2.05 -1.02 -7.31
C LEU A 67 1.69 0.47 -7.36
N GLU A 68 1.34 1.00 -8.53
CA GLU A 68 0.87 2.38 -8.71
C GLU A 68 -0.46 2.62 -7.97
N GLU A 69 -1.41 1.67 -8.02
CA GLU A 69 -2.66 1.75 -7.26
C GLU A 69 -2.39 1.82 -5.75
N GLU A 70 -1.46 0.99 -5.23
CA GLU A 70 -1.09 1.04 -3.82
C GLU A 70 -0.43 2.37 -3.42
N LEU A 71 0.38 2.97 -4.29
CA LEU A 71 0.98 4.27 -4.04
C LEU A 71 -0.06 5.39 -3.98
N GLU A 72 -1.15 5.31 -4.76
CA GLU A 72 -2.24 6.29 -4.66
C GLU A 72 -3.02 6.13 -3.34
N VAL A 73 -3.23 4.91 -2.86
CA VAL A 73 -3.84 4.68 -1.53
C VAL A 73 -2.99 5.25 -0.41
N VAL A 74 -1.67 5.05 -0.45
CA VAL A 74 -0.72 5.67 0.49
C VAL A 74 -0.82 7.18 0.44
N LYS A 75 -0.82 7.76 -0.76
CA LYS A 75 -0.88 9.22 -0.95
C LYS A 75 -2.19 9.79 -0.38
N ASN A 76 -3.31 9.10 -0.57
CA ASN A 76 -4.58 9.51 0.01
C ASN A 76 -4.58 9.41 1.54
N ALA A 77 -4.04 8.32 2.10
CA ALA A 77 -3.89 8.18 3.55
C ALA A 77 -2.98 9.25 4.16
N LEU A 78 -1.86 9.59 3.49
CA LEU A 78 -0.93 10.64 3.94
C LEU A 78 -1.49 12.06 3.80
N ARG A 79 -2.37 12.30 2.83
CA ARG A 79 -3.12 13.58 2.75
C ARG A 79 -3.99 13.78 3.98
N GLN A 80 -4.56 12.72 4.53
CA GLN A 80 -5.38 12.76 5.75
C GLN A 80 -4.54 12.83 7.01
N ASN A 81 -3.48 12.02 7.10
CA ASN A 81 -2.53 12.06 8.20
C ASN A 81 -1.08 11.96 7.68
N PRO A 82 -0.38 13.09 7.51
CA PRO A 82 1.00 13.11 7.02
C PRO A 82 2.00 12.38 7.93
N LYS A 83 1.65 12.17 9.20
CA LYS A 83 2.47 11.49 10.20
C LYS A 83 2.13 10.00 10.33
N SER A 84 1.27 9.46 9.46
CA SER A 84 0.82 8.08 9.59
C SER A 84 1.96 7.09 9.36
N TYR A 85 2.34 6.39 10.42
CA TYR A 85 3.42 5.42 10.35
C TYR A 85 3.05 4.24 9.46
N GLY A 86 1.80 3.75 9.56
CA GLY A 86 1.29 2.68 8.71
C GLY A 86 1.39 3.00 7.21
N ALA A 87 0.98 4.20 6.81
CA ALA A 87 1.05 4.64 5.42
C ALA A 87 2.50 4.77 4.90
N TRP A 88 3.40 5.38 5.68
CA TRP A 88 4.82 5.47 5.31
C TRP A 88 5.50 4.11 5.23
N TYR A 89 5.18 3.21 6.17
CA TYR A 89 5.71 1.85 6.17
C TYR A 89 5.19 1.04 4.98
N HIS A 90 3.92 1.19 4.64
CA HIS A 90 3.35 0.57 3.44
C HIS A 90 4.00 1.11 2.16
N ARG A 91 4.20 2.44 2.06
CA ARG A 91 4.92 3.07 0.95
C ARG A 91 6.29 2.43 0.69
N LYS A 92 7.10 2.32 1.74
CA LYS A 92 8.43 1.69 1.68
C LYS A 92 8.34 0.25 1.19
N TRP A 93 7.34 -0.50 1.67
CA TRP A 93 7.11 -1.88 1.25
C TRP A 93 6.72 -1.98 -0.23
N VAL A 94 5.79 -1.14 -0.72
CA VAL A 94 5.39 -1.11 -2.14
C VAL A 94 6.59 -0.81 -3.05
N LEU A 95 7.39 0.20 -2.68
CA LEU A 95 8.61 0.55 -3.43
C LEU A 95 9.64 -0.58 -3.47
N SER A 96 9.70 -1.40 -2.41
CA SER A 96 10.59 -2.58 -2.37
C SER A 96 10.14 -3.74 -3.28
N LYS A 97 8.85 -3.79 -3.67
CA LYS A 97 8.29 -4.85 -4.55
C LYS A 97 8.50 -4.54 -6.04
N GLY A 98 8.54 -3.26 -6.41
CA GLY A 98 8.94 -2.83 -7.75
C GLY A 98 10.46 -2.81 -7.87
N HIS A 99 11.06 -3.87 -8.40
CA HIS A 99 12.52 -4.06 -8.55
C HIS A 99 13.22 -3.07 -9.51
N SER A 100 13.12 -1.75 -9.29
CA SER A 100 13.89 -0.72 -10.01
C SER A 100 14.05 0.62 -9.29
N SER A 101 13.65 0.73 -8.02
CA SER A 101 13.77 1.99 -7.26
C SER A 101 14.58 1.93 -5.97
N LEU A 102 14.95 0.75 -5.44
CA LEU A 102 15.83 0.72 -4.27
C LEU A 102 17.18 1.41 -4.56
N GLU A 103 17.75 1.22 -5.76
CA GLU A 103 18.96 1.94 -6.19
C GLU A 103 18.72 3.44 -6.38
N LYS A 104 17.59 3.85 -6.98
CA LYS A 104 17.24 5.27 -7.17
C LYS A 104 16.89 5.99 -5.85
N GLU A 105 16.29 5.26 -4.90
CA GLU A 105 15.95 5.78 -3.57
C GLU A 105 17.20 5.84 -2.69
N LEU A 106 18.14 4.90 -2.83
CA LEU A 106 19.49 4.99 -2.25
C LEU A 106 20.29 6.16 -2.84
N GLU A 107 20.21 6.42 -4.14
CA GLU A 107 20.80 7.61 -4.79
C GLU A 107 20.21 8.91 -4.23
N LEU A 108 18.89 9.03 -4.17
CA LEU A 108 18.19 10.21 -3.63
C LEU A 108 18.52 10.46 -2.14
N LEU A 109 18.67 9.40 -1.35
CA LEU A 109 19.11 9.50 0.05
C LEU A 109 20.59 9.89 0.16
N SER A 110 21.44 9.40 -0.74
CA SER A 110 22.86 9.77 -0.80
C SER A 110 23.09 11.23 -1.23
N GLU A 111 22.25 11.76 -2.12
CA GLU A 111 22.32 13.17 -2.54
C GLU A 111 21.87 14.11 -1.43
N LYS A 112 20.77 13.78 -0.73
CA LYS A 112 20.28 14.59 0.39
C LYS A 112 21.27 14.65 1.56
N GLN A 113 21.97 13.55 1.86
CA GLN A 113 23.04 13.55 2.86
C GLN A 113 24.24 14.43 2.51
N LYS A 114 24.46 14.76 1.23
CA LYS A 114 25.53 15.66 0.79
C LYS A 114 25.12 17.13 0.88
N LEU A 115 23.84 17.44 0.68
CA LEU A 115 23.30 18.79 0.84
C LEU A 115 23.23 19.24 2.29
N ASP A 116 22.98 18.33 3.24
CA ASP A 116 22.96 18.65 4.67
C ASP A 116 24.37 18.83 5.28
N ARG A 117 25.44 18.60 4.51
CA ARG A 117 26.85 18.68 4.96
C ARG A 117 27.63 19.90 4.43
N ASN A 118 26.98 20.81 3.69
CA ASN A 118 27.57 22.06 3.20
C ASN A 118 26.93 23.28 3.85
#